data_AF-A0A9N9JQM1-F1
#
_entry.id   AF-A0A9N9JQM1-F1
#
_cell.length_a   1.000
_cell.length_b   1.000
_cell.length_c   1.000
_cell.angle_alpha   90.00
_cell.angle_beta   90.00
_cell.angle_gamma   90.00
#
_symmetry.space_group_name_H-M   'P 1'
#
loop_
_entity.id
_entity.type
_entity.pdbx_description
1 polymer ?
#
loop_
_entity_poly.entity_id
_entity_poly.type
_entity_poly.pdbx_seq_one_letter_code
_entity_poly.pdbx_strand_id
1 'polypeptide(L)'
;EVQKRKVHASLAHLEKRILNNHNVPIKELSSTLHLAAGLLVAFSKLEEELVHFIVWIPVYLFSPESIKLGTEVWNWIINEKPTFEQRVMVEIADGWSWTVRHRKGLFSSALKDKNYKLAKDLFEPHLVWIQFLSGRFQAFRYRSNEL
;
A
#
# COMPACT_ATOMS: atom_id res chain seq x y z
N GLU A 1 -5.52 23.35 -4.50
CA GLU A 1 -4.28 23.97 -3.97
C GLU A 1 -4.05 23.79 -2.48
N VAL A 2 -4.74 24.51 -1.57
CA VAL A 2 -4.39 24.48 -0.13
C VAL A 2 -4.56 23.10 0.52
N GLN A 3 -5.69 22.43 0.27
CA GLN A 3 -5.96 21.09 0.83
C GLN A 3 -4.96 20.05 0.32
N LYS A 4 -4.60 20.09 -0.97
CA LYS A 4 -3.58 19.22 -1.58
C LYS A 4 -2.25 19.37 -0.84
N ARG A 5 -1.74 20.60 -0.71
CA ARG A 5 -0.46 20.88 -0.02
C ARG A 5 -0.47 20.39 1.43
N LYS A 6 -1.58 20.58 2.15
CA LYS A 6 -1.73 20.09 3.52
C LYS A 6 -1.65 18.57 3.61
N VAL A 7 -2.31 17.85 2.70
CA VAL A 7 -2.26 16.39 2.68
C VAL A 7 -0.87 15.89 2.29
N HIS A 8 -0.20 16.49 1.30
CA HIS A 8 1.19 16.16 0.97
C HIS A 8 2.13 16.34 2.17
N ALA A 9 2.06 17.48 2.86
CA ALA A 9 2.87 17.73 4.04
C ALA A 9 2.60 16.71 5.15
N SER A 10 1.33 16.32 5.33
CA SER A 10 0.93 15.28 6.28
C SER A 10 1.49 13.90 5.92
N LEU A 11 1.44 13.51 4.64
CA LEU A 11 1.97 12.24 4.14
C LEU A 11 3.50 12.18 4.27
N ALA A 12 4.20 13.24 3.85
CA ALA A 12 5.65 13.32 3.98
C ALA A 12 6.10 13.28 5.45
N HIS A 13 5.36 13.93 6.34
CA HIS A 13 5.63 13.86 7.78
C HIS A 13 5.39 12.45 8.34
N LEU A 14 4.31 11.79 7.91
CA LEU A 14 3.97 10.43 8.30
C LEU A 14 5.04 9.43 7.84
N GLU A 15 5.43 9.49 6.57
CA GLU A 15 6.51 8.68 6.00
C GLU A 15 7.82 8.87 6.74
N LYS A 16 8.23 10.13 6.99
CA LYS A 16 9.44 10.40 7.76
C LYS A 16 9.38 9.80 9.16
N ARG A 17 8.22 9.84 9.83
CA ARG A 17 8.05 9.20 11.15
C ARG A 17 8.24 7.69 11.08
N ILE A 18 7.63 7.05 10.07
CA ILE A 18 7.73 5.60 9.83
C ILE A 18 9.17 5.20 9.57
N LEU A 19 9.88 5.91 8.69
CA LEU A 19 11.29 5.61 8.36
C LEU A 19 12.22 5.78 9.57
N ASN A 20 11.86 6.64 10.52
CA ASN A 20 12.56 6.80 11.79
C ASN A 20 12.05 5.86 12.90
N ASN A 21 11.27 4.82 12.56
CA ASN A 21 10.70 3.83 13.49
C ASN A 21 9.81 4.43 14.61
N HIS A 22 9.19 5.59 14.38
CA HIS A 22 8.20 6.12 15.32
C HIS A 22 6.89 5.35 15.20
N ASN A 23 6.22 5.15 16.35
CA ASN A 23 4.91 4.55 16.37
C ASN A 23 3.88 5.44 15.65
N VAL A 24 3.06 4.81 14.81
CA VAL A 24 1.96 5.45 14.08
C VAL A 24 0.68 4.68 14.40
N PRO A 25 -0.30 5.32 15.07
CA PRO A 25 -1.59 4.70 15.31
C PRO A 25 -2.30 4.34 13.99
N ILE A 26 -2.90 3.15 13.93
CA ILE A 26 -3.63 2.68 12.75
C ILE A 26 -4.75 3.63 12.32
N LYS A 27 -5.40 4.32 13.28
CA LYS A 27 -6.42 5.33 13.01
C LYS A 27 -5.86 6.55 12.25
N GLU A 28 -4.65 6.98 12.61
CA GLU A 28 -3.96 8.09 11.94
C GLU A 28 -3.58 7.68 10.52
N LEU A 29 -3.01 6.48 10.37
CA LEU A 29 -2.64 5.90 9.08
C LEU A 29 -3.85 5.80 8.14
N SER A 30 -4.92 5.18 8.63
CA SER A 30 -6.18 5.02 7.89
C SER A 30 -6.76 6.36 7.47
N SER A 31 -6.87 7.31 8.38
CA SER A 31 -7.45 8.62 8.06
C SER A 31 -6.61 9.35 7.00
N THR A 32 -5.29 9.28 7.09
CA THR A 32 -4.37 9.98 6.18
C THR A 32 -4.39 9.35 4.78
N LEU A 33 -4.35 8.01 4.69
CA LEU A 33 -4.37 7.30 3.40
C LEU A 33 -5.71 7.45 2.67
N HIS A 34 -6.85 7.37 3.38
CA HIS A 34 -8.15 7.59 2.77
C HIS A 34 -8.33 9.03 2.26
N LEU A 35 -7.82 10.02 3.00
CA LEU A 35 -7.82 11.41 2.52
C LEU A 35 -6.96 11.58 1.27
N ALA A 36 -5.78 10.96 1.23
CA ALA A 36 -4.90 10.99 0.06
C ALA A 36 -5.54 10.33 -1.17
N ALA A 37 -6.14 9.16 -0.98
CA ALA A 37 -6.84 8.43 -2.04
C ALA A 37 -8.06 9.19 -2.55
N GLY A 38 -8.86 9.77 -1.66
CA GLY A 38 -10.01 10.60 -2.04
C GLY A 38 -9.59 11.83 -2.86
N LEU A 39 -8.46 12.46 -2.52
CA LEU A 39 -7.90 13.55 -3.32
C LEU A 39 -7.41 13.07 -4.69
N LEU A 40 -6.70 11.94 -4.75
CA LEU A 40 -6.23 11.37 -6.01
C LEU A 40 -7.39 11.01 -6.94
N VAL A 41 -8.46 10.40 -6.41
CA VAL A 41 -9.69 10.07 -7.14
C VAL A 41 -10.41 11.33 -7.61
N ALA A 42 -10.41 12.41 -6.82
CA ALA A 42 -11.01 13.67 -7.24
C ALA A 42 -10.27 14.35 -8.41
N PHE A 43 -9.00 14.02 -8.64
CA PHE A 43 -8.23 14.62 -9.72
C PHE A 43 -8.55 14.02 -11.10
N SER A 44 -8.44 14.86 -12.13
CA SER A 44 -8.60 14.45 -13.54
C SER A 44 -7.35 13.75 -14.09
N LYS A 45 -6.18 14.05 -13.52
CA LYS A 45 -4.89 13.45 -13.88
C LYS A 45 -4.28 12.78 -12.65
N LEU A 46 -3.47 11.76 -12.92
CA LEU A 46 -2.71 11.06 -11.91
C LEU A 46 -1.61 11.97 -11.36
N GLU A 47 -1.48 11.99 -10.04
CA GLU A 47 -0.42 12.71 -9.33
C GLU A 47 0.57 11.68 -8.78
N GLU A 48 1.74 11.59 -9.42
CA GLU A 48 2.76 10.56 -9.16
C GLU A 48 3.18 10.50 -7.69
N GLU A 49 3.36 11.67 -7.06
CA GLU A 49 3.79 11.76 -5.67
C GLU A 49 2.72 11.23 -4.70
N LEU A 50 1.43 11.43 -4.99
CA LEU A 50 0.35 10.85 -4.16
C LEU A 50 0.29 9.34 -4.31
N VAL A 51 0.44 8.83 -5.54
CA VAL A 51 0.52 7.38 -5.78
C VAL A 51 1.69 6.78 -5.00
N HIS A 52 2.84 7.44 -5.05
CA HIS A 52 4.02 7.04 -4.29
C HIS A 52 3.68 6.95 -2.79
N PHE A 53 3.19 8.01 -2.15
CA PHE A 53 2.87 7.96 -0.72
C PHE A 53 1.82 6.89 -0.38
N ILE A 54 0.75 6.77 -1.18
CA ILE A 54 -0.34 5.83 -0.93
C ILE A 54 0.15 4.38 -1.00
N VAL A 55 1.09 4.06 -1.89
CA VAL A 55 1.65 2.73 -2.02
C VAL A 55 2.73 2.49 -0.98
N TRP A 56 3.70 3.39 -0.84
CA TRP A 56 4.91 3.13 -0.08
C TRP A 56 4.72 3.23 1.44
N ILE A 57 3.82 4.05 1.95
CA ILE A 57 3.57 4.16 3.40
C ILE A 57 3.16 2.80 4.00
N PRO A 58 2.15 2.07 3.46
CA PRO A 58 1.84 0.72 3.91
C PRO A 58 3.01 -0.26 3.83
N VAL A 59 3.83 -0.12 2.79
CA VAL A 59 4.96 -1.01 2.45
C VAL A 59 6.14 -0.79 3.39
N TYR A 60 6.42 0.44 3.81
CA TYR A 60 7.46 0.72 4.79
C TYR A 60 7.10 0.18 6.19
N LEU A 61 5.84 0.35 6.61
CA LEU A 61 5.33 -0.19 7.87
C LEU A 61 5.27 -1.71 7.86
N PHE A 62 4.76 -2.30 6.79
CA PHE A 62 4.70 -3.75 6.55
C PHE A 62 4.11 -4.58 7.71
N SER A 63 3.13 -4.04 8.44
CA SER A 63 2.34 -4.80 9.41
C SER A 63 1.09 -5.43 8.75
N PRO A 64 0.46 -6.44 9.36
CA PRO A 64 -0.78 -7.03 8.84
C PRO A 64 -1.88 -5.99 8.62
N GLU A 65 -2.10 -5.11 9.59
CA GLU A 65 -3.11 -4.05 9.55
C GLU A 65 -2.78 -3.01 8.48
N SER A 66 -1.50 -2.65 8.38
CA SER A 66 -1.00 -1.68 7.42
C SER A 66 -1.20 -2.15 5.97
N ILE A 67 -0.82 -3.39 5.65
CA ILE A 67 -0.98 -3.93 4.29
C ILE A 67 -2.44 -4.19 3.95
N LYS A 68 -3.28 -4.64 4.90
CA LYS A 68 -4.74 -4.76 4.67
C LYS A 68 -5.34 -3.42 4.27
N LEU A 69 -5.10 -2.38 5.08
CA LEU A 69 -5.52 -1.02 4.78
C LEU A 69 -4.98 -0.54 3.42
N GLY A 70 -3.71 -0.81 3.13
CA GLY A 70 -3.10 -0.51 1.83
C GLY A 70 -3.90 -1.12 0.68
N THR A 71 -4.18 -2.43 0.74
CA THR A 71 -4.93 -3.13 -0.31
C THR A 71 -6.37 -2.63 -0.48
N GLU A 72 -7.04 -2.23 0.61
CA GLU A 72 -8.37 -1.61 0.56
C GLU A 72 -8.32 -0.28 -0.20
N VAL A 73 -7.35 0.57 0.14
CA VAL A 73 -7.16 1.89 -0.49
C VAL A 73 -6.75 1.74 -1.97
N TRP A 74 -5.84 0.82 -2.30
CA TRP A 74 -5.43 0.57 -3.68
C TRP A 74 -6.59 0.08 -4.53
N ASN A 75 -7.40 -0.87 -4.01
CA ASN A 75 -8.60 -1.32 -4.69
C ASN A 75 -9.60 -0.19 -4.92
N TRP A 76 -9.81 0.68 -3.92
CA TRP A 76 -10.71 1.81 -4.06
C TRP A 76 -10.28 2.74 -5.21
N ILE A 77 -9.00 3.12 -5.26
CA ILE A 77 -8.47 3.98 -6.34
C ILE A 77 -8.64 3.32 -7.71
N ILE A 78 -8.30 2.03 -7.82
CA ILE A 78 -8.38 1.31 -9.10
C ILE A 78 -9.83 1.19 -9.58
N ASN A 79 -10.78 0.96 -8.67
CA ASN A 79 -12.19 0.82 -9.01
C ASN A 79 -12.81 2.16 -9.43
N GLU A 80 -12.47 3.26 -8.74
CA GLU A 80 -12.98 4.60 -9.06
C GLU A 80 -12.30 5.21 -10.29
N LYS A 81 -11.02 4.88 -10.52
CA LYS A 81 -10.21 5.39 -11.63
C LYS A 81 -9.44 4.25 -12.32
N PRO A 82 -10.12 3.43 -13.16
CA PRO A 82 -9.45 2.34 -13.88
C PRO A 82 -8.29 2.82 -14.77
N THR A 83 -8.32 4.08 -15.23
CA THR A 83 -7.22 4.69 -15.99
C THR A 83 -5.92 4.84 -15.18
N PHE A 84 -5.99 4.81 -13.85
CA PHE A 84 -4.82 4.88 -12.96
C PHE A 84 -4.27 3.49 -12.61
N GLU A 85 -5.01 2.41 -12.95
CA GLU A 85 -4.70 1.03 -12.57
C GLU A 85 -3.28 0.63 -12.94
N GLN A 86 -2.88 0.84 -14.21
CA GLN A 86 -1.56 0.45 -14.68
C GLN A 86 -0.45 1.09 -13.86
N ARG A 87 -0.52 2.40 -13.60
CA ARG A 87 0.54 3.12 -12.89
C ARG A 87 0.60 2.70 -11.41
N VAL A 88 -0.56 2.57 -10.76
CA VAL A 88 -0.66 2.08 -9.38
C VAL A 88 -0.10 0.65 -9.26
N MET A 89 -0.43 -0.24 -10.21
CA MET A 89 0.07 -1.62 -10.22
C MET A 89 1.59 -1.71 -10.41
N VAL A 90 2.19 -0.83 -11.22
CA VAL A 90 3.65 -0.73 -11.36
C VAL A 90 4.30 -0.37 -10.03
N GLU A 91 3.79 0.67 -9.36
CA GLU A 91 4.34 1.10 -8.06
C GLU A 91 4.18 0.01 -6.98
N ILE A 92 3.06 -0.73 -6.99
CA ILE A 92 2.84 -1.88 -6.11
C ILE A 92 3.84 -3.01 -6.41
N ALA A 93 4.12 -3.30 -7.68
CA ALA A 93 5.10 -4.31 -8.06
C ALA A 93 6.53 -3.93 -7.61
N ASP A 94 6.87 -2.64 -7.70
CA ASP A 94 8.13 -2.11 -7.17
C ASP A 94 8.21 -2.24 -5.65
N GLY A 95 7.11 -1.94 -4.94
CA GLY A 95 6.98 -2.14 -3.50
C GLY A 95 7.21 -3.61 -3.09
N TRP A 96 6.62 -4.56 -3.80
CA TRP A 96 6.86 -5.99 -3.56
C TRP A 96 8.34 -6.36 -3.76
N SER A 97 8.94 -5.91 -4.87
CA SER A 97 10.36 -6.15 -5.13
C SER A 97 11.26 -5.54 -4.06
N TRP A 98 10.85 -4.41 -3.47
CA TRP A 98 11.55 -3.79 -2.36
C TRP A 98 11.43 -4.58 -1.06
N THR A 99 10.27 -5.13 -0.71
CA THR A 99 10.08 -5.92 0.53
C THR A 99 10.91 -7.19 0.53
N VAL A 100 11.02 -7.85 -0.64
CA VAL A 100 11.92 -8.99 -0.85
C VAL A 100 13.37 -8.58 -0.61
N ARG A 101 13.85 -7.51 -1.26
CA ARG A 101 15.23 -7.00 -1.12
C ARG A 101 15.58 -6.61 0.32
N HIS A 102 14.64 -5.99 1.03
CA HIS A 102 14.82 -5.51 2.41
C HIS A 102 14.46 -6.55 3.47
N ARG A 103 14.22 -7.80 3.06
CA ARG A 103 13.94 -8.92 3.95
C ARG A 103 12.79 -8.66 4.94
N LYS A 104 11.73 -8.01 4.49
CA LYS A 104 10.54 -7.75 5.31
C LYS A 104 9.71 -9.02 5.48
N GLY A 105 8.94 -9.12 6.57
CA GLY A 105 8.02 -10.24 6.86
C GLY A 105 8.66 -11.62 6.69
N LEU A 106 8.12 -12.42 5.76
CA LEU A 106 8.58 -13.76 5.38
C LEU A 106 10.09 -13.88 5.17
N PHE A 107 10.71 -12.82 4.66
CA PHE A 107 12.13 -12.83 4.31
C PHE A 107 13.03 -12.43 5.50
N SER A 108 12.44 -12.09 6.65
CA SER A 108 13.15 -11.65 7.85
C SER A 108 13.92 -12.79 8.51
N SER A 109 15.11 -12.49 9.01
CA SER A 109 15.89 -13.43 9.82
C SER A 109 15.26 -13.72 11.19
N ALA A 110 14.23 -12.97 11.60
CA ALA A 110 13.51 -13.15 12.86
C ALA A 110 12.67 -14.45 12.92
N LEU A 111 12.41 -15.08 11.77
CA LEU A 111 11.69 -16.37 11.68
C LEU A 111 12.46 -17.58 12.23
N LYS A 112 13.71 -17.39 12.69
CA LYS A 112 14.50 -18.44 13.33
C LYS A 112 13.96 -18.84 14.70
N ASP A 113 13.19 -17.97 15.36
CA ASP A 113 12.55 -18.29 16.62
C ASP A 113 11.24 -19.05 16.40
N LYS A 114 11.03 -20.13 17.17
CA LYS A 114 9.83 -21.00 17.15
C LYS A 114 8.57 -20.32 17.70
N ASN A 115 8.42 -19.00 17.51
CA ASN A 115 7.27 -18.24 17.96
C ASN A 115 6.20 -18.20 16.85
N TYR A 116 5.15 -19.01 17.01
CA TYR A 116 4.04 -19.08 16.07
C TYR A 116 3.34 -17.73 15.82
N LYS A 117 3.21 -16.89 16.86
CA LYS A 117 2.57 -15.57 16.71
C LYS A 117 3.42 -14.65 15.84
N LEU A 118 4.72 -14.57 16.13
CA LEU A 118 5.66 -13.78 15.34
C LEU A 118 5.71 -14.27 13.89
N ALA A 119 5.74 -15.59 13.70
CA ALA A 119 5.67 -16.19 12.38
C ALA A 119 4.42 -15.69 11.64
N LYS A 120 3.22 -15.86 12.22
CA LYS A 120 1.96 -15.39 11.63
C LYS A 120 2.01 -13.92 11.25
N ASP A 121 2.46 -13.04 12.15
CA ASP A 121 2.52 -11.59 11.92
C ASP A 121 3.48 -11.21 10.77
N LEU A 122 4.51 -12.03 10.51
CA LEU A 122 5.46 -11.86 9.39
C LEU A 122 4.93 -12.42 8.06
N PHE A 123 4.10 -13.46 8.10
CA PHE A 123 3.47 -14.08 6.92
C PHE A 123 2.25 -13.31 6.41
N GLU A 124 1.40 -12.84 7.33
CA GLU A 124 0.08 -12.28 7.01
C GLU A 124 0.13 -11.09 6.03
N PRO A 125 1.07 -10.14 6.11
CA PRO A 125 1.16 -9.05 5.13
C PRO A 125 1.43 -9.55 3.71
N HIS A 126 2.30 -10.55 3.54
CA HIS A 126 2.57 -11.15 2.22
C HIS A 126 1.35 -11.90 1.68
N LEU A 127 0.64 -12.63 2.55
CA LEU A 127 -0.56 -13.36 2.15
C LEU A 127 -1.64 -12.42 1.62
N VAL A 128 -1.93 -11.33 2.35
CA VAL A 128 -2.90 -10.31 1.94
C VAL A 128 -2.49 -9.69 0.59
N TRP A 129 -1.20 -9.39 0.42
CA TRP A 129 -0.68 -8.84 -0.83
C TRP A 129 -0.82 -9.82 -2.00
N ILE A 130 -0.50 -11.11 -1.83
CA ILE A 130 -0.67 -12.14 -2.86
C ILE A 130 -2.15 -12.30 -3.23
N GLN A 131 -3.05 -12.30 -2.25
CA GLN A 131 -4.50 -12.36 -2.49
C GLN A 131 -4.98 -11.17 -3.32
N PHE A 132 -4.49 -9.96 -3.00
CA PHE A 132 -4.75 -8.76 -3.79
C PHE A 132 -4.28 -8.92 -5.24
N LEU A 133 -3.02 -9.31 -5.47
CA LEU A 133 -2.47 -9.47 -6.82
C LEU A 133 -3.21 -10.55 -7.62
N SER A 134 -3.55 -11.67 -6.99
CA SER A 134 -4.37 -12.72 -7.60
C SER A 134 -5.73 -12.18 -8.01
N GLY A 135 -6.40 -11.41 -7.15
CA GLY A 135 -7.67 -10.76 -7.46
C GLY A 135 -7.57 -9.81 -8.66
N ARG A 136 -6.52 -8.98 -8.71
CA ARG A 136 -6.27 -8.07 -9.84
C ARG A 136 -6.01 -8.81 -11.15
N PHE A 137 -5.23 -9.88 -11.10
CA PHE A 137 -4.95 -10.71 -12.29
C PHE A 137 -6.23 -11.36 -12.85
N GLN A 138 -7.08 -11.91 -11.98
CA GLN A 138 -8.36 -12.48 -12.43
C GLN A 138 -9.25 -11.40 -13.06
N ALA A 139 -9.40 -10.24 -12.41
CA ALA A 139 -10.20 -9.13 -12.94
C ALA A 139 -9.69 -8.61 -14.30
N PHE A 140 -8.37 -8.60 -14.50
CA PHE A 140 -7.76 -8.28 -15.80
C PHE A 140 -8.13 -9.33 -16.86
N ARG A 141 -7.97 -10.62 -16.54
CA ARG A 141 -8.26 -11.73 -17.47
C ARG A 141 -9.72 -11.78 -17.91
N TYR A 142 -10.67 -11.47 -17.01
CA TYR A 142 -12.08 -11.41 -17.37
C TYR A 142 -12.36 -10.25 -18.33
N ARG A 143 -11.86 -9.03 -18.06
CA ARG A 143 -12.00 -7.89 -18.98
C ARG A 143 -11.38 -8.15 -20.35
N SER A 144 -10.24 -8.83 -20.42
CA SER A 144 -9.57 -9.14 -21.70
C SER A 144 -10.31 -10.19 -22.53
N ASN A 145 -11.09 -11.06 -21.88
CA ASN A 145 -11.87 -12.09 -22.57
C ASN A 145 -13.25 -11.57 -23.06
N GLU A 146 -13.66 -10.39 -22.60
CA GLU A 146 -14.91 -9.71 -23.00
C GLU A 146 -14.69 -8.67 -24.13
N LEU A 147 -13.42 -8.45 -24.53
CA LEU A 147 -13.00 -7.59 -25.65
C LEU A 147 -12.73 -8.42 -26.90
#